data_AF-A0A256ZN22-F1
#
_entry.id   AF-A0A256ZN22-F1
#
_cell.length_a   1.000
_cell.length_b   1.000
_cell.length_c   1.000
_cell.angle_alpha   90.00
_cell.angle_beta   90.00
_cell.angle_gamma   90.00
#
_symmetry.space_group_name_H-M   'P 1'
#
loop_
_entity.id
_entity.type
_entity.pdbx_description
1 polymer ?
#
loop_
_entity_poly.entity_id
_entity_poly.type
_entity_poly.pdbx_seq_one_letter_code
_entity_poly.pdbx_strand_id
1 'polypeptide(L)' 'MKLSNIVNVSELGQNLRLRILKYVTETKGVPSRELGITPSYLNMLKHSKRRTTEDLTKNF' A
#
# COMPACT_ATOMS: atom_id res chain seq x y z
N MET A 1 -15.52 -5.33 -7.87
CA MET A 1 -14.37 -5.83 -8.67
C MET A 1 -13.13 -5.65 -7.79
N LYS A 2 -12.42 -6.73 -7.43
CA LYS A 2 -11.23 -6.62 -6.56
C LYS A 2 -10.02 -6.13 -7.38
N LEU A 3 -9.16 -5.31 -6.79
CA LEU A 3 -8.01 -4.69 -7.47
C LEU A 3 -6.99 -5.77 -7.87
N SER A 4 -6.92 -6.85 -7.11
CA SER A 4 -6.19 -8.09 -7.43
C SER A 4 -6.58 -8.73 -8.77
N ASN A 5 -7.76 -8.45 -9.34
CA ASN A 5 -8.14 -8.95 -10.66
C ASN A 5 -7.65 -8.06 -11.82
N ILE A 6 -7.09 -6.89 -11.54
CA ILE A 6 -6.68 -5.90 -12.56
C ILE A 6 -5.16 -5.73 -12.57
N VAL A 7 -4.51 -5.75 -11.40
CA VAL A 7 -3.05 -5.61 -11.30
C VAL A 7 -2.52 -6.53 -10.20
N ASN A 8 -1.53 -7.36 -10.53
CA ASN A 8 -0.77 -8.10 -9.53
C ASN A 8 0.22 -7.18 -8.82
N VAL A 9 -0.20 -6.62 -7.68
CA VAL A 9 0.62 -5.68 -6.90
C VAL A 9 1.93 -6.33 -6.44
N SER A 10 1.98 -7.67 -6.27
CA SER A 10 3.19 -8.41 -5.88
C SER A 10 4.26 -8.50 -6.97
N GLU A 11 3.93 -8.17 -8.22
CA GLU A 11 4.88 -8.06 -9.33
C GLU A 11 5.42 -6.64 -9.49
N LEU A 12 4.77 -5.64 -8.88
CA LEU A 12 5.23 -4.25 -8.96
C LEU A 12 6.52 -4.05 -8.16
N GLY A 13 7.46 -3.28 -8.69
CA GLY A 13 8.66 -2.88 -7.93
C GLY A 13 8.31 -2.08 -6.67
N GLN A 14 9.14 -2.18 -5.63
CA GLN A 14 8.94 -1.50 -4.34
C GLN A 14 8.70 0.02 -4.48
N ASN A 15 9.44 0.68 -5.37
CA ASN A 15 9.27 2.11 -5.66
C ASN A 15 7.88 2.44 -6.20
N LEU A 16 7.35 1.61 -7.09
CA LEU A 16 6.02 1.82 -7.66
C LEU A 16 4.93 1.59 -6.60
N ARG A 17 5.07 0.56 -5.76
CA ARG A 17 4.16 0.33 -4.62
C ARG A 17 4.12 1.52 -3.67
N LEU A 18 5.27 2.09 -3.34
CA LEU A 18 5.35 3.29 -2.48
C LEU A 18 4.70 4.51 -3.13
N ARG A 19 4.87 4.72 -4.44
CA ARG A 19 4.21 5.81 -5.17
C ARG A 19 2.69 5.65 -5.16
N ILE A 20 2.18 4.44 -5.36
CA ILE A 20 0.74 4.14 -5.26
C ILE A 20 0.24 4.42 -3.84
N LEU A 21 0.95 3.94 -2.81
CA LEU A 21 0.59 4.16 -1.42
C LEU A 21 0.53 5.66 -1.08
N LYS A 22 1.52 6.45 -1.53
CA LYS A 22 1.51 7.91 -1.35
C LYS A 22 0.35 8.56 -2.07
N TYR A 23 0.10 8.21 -3.33
CA TYR A 23 -1.05 8.75 -4.06
C TYR A 23 -2.38 8.47 -3.36
N VAL A 24 -2.60 7.23 -2.92
CA VAL A 24 -3.84 6.83 -2.26
C VAL A 24 -4.01 7.53 -0.90
N THR A 25 -2.94 7.63 -0.10
CA THR A 25 -3.04 8.20 1.26
C THR A 25 -2.92 9.72 1.32
N GLU A 26 -2.13 10.34 0.45
CA GLU A 26 -1.84 11.79 0.47
C GLU A 26 -2.66 12.55 -0.56
N THR A 27 -2.85 11.98 -1.77
CA THR A 27 -3.62 12.66 -2.84
C THR A 27 -5.11 12.34 -2.76
N LYS A 28 -5.48 11.09 -2.50
CA LYS A 28 -6.89 10.66 -2.37
C LYS A 28 -7.41 10.72 -0.95
N GLY A 29 -6.55 10.95 0.04
CA GLY A 29 -6.92 11.08 1.45
C GLY A 29 -7.48 9.79 2.07
N VAL A 30 -7.22 8.63 1.46
CA VAL A 30 -7.73 7.35 1.97
C VAL A 30 -7.00 7.01 3.28
N PRO A 31 -7.73 6.83 4.39
CA PRO A 31 -7.11 6.53 5.67
C PRO A 31 -6.56 5.11 5.71
N SER A 32 -5.49 4.91 6.50
CA SER A 32 -4.86 3.59 6.72
C SER A 32 -5.85 2.49 7.10
N ARG A 33 -6.89 2.83 7.88
CA ARG A 33 -7.94 1.90 8.31
C ARG A 33 -8.73 1.31 7.13
N GLU A 34 -9.01 2.09 6.09
CA GLU A 34 -9.70 1.62 4.88
C GLU A 34 -8.81 0.74 4.01
N LEU A 35 -7.49 0.90 4.13
CA LEU A 35 -6.50 0.03 3.49
C LEU A 35 -6.22 -1.26 4.31
N GLY A 36 -6.94 -1.48 5.42
CA GLY A 36 -6.74 -2.63 6.29
C GLY A 36 -5.38 -2.66 7.00
N ILE A 37 -4.73 -1.51 7.19
CA ILE A 37 -3.44 -1.40 7.86
C ILE A 37 -3.46 -0.42 9.03
N THR A 38 -2.54 -0.59 9.98
CA THR A 38 -2.41 0.33 11.11
C THR A 38 -1.73 1.64 10.69
N PRO A 39 -2.03 2.77 11.34
CA PRO A 39 -1.31 4.03 11.12
C PRO A 39 0.20 3.90 11.33
N SER A 40 0.62 3.10 12.32
CA SER A 40 2.04 2.81 12.58
C SER A 40 2.70 2.09 11.40
N TYR A 41 2.04 1.07 10.85
CA TYR A 41 2.56 0.34 9.70
C TYR A 41 2.64 1.22 8.44
N LEU A 42 1.61 2.06 8.19
CA LEU A 42 1.67 3.08 7.15
C LEU A 42 2.89 4.01 7.33
N ASN A 43 3.14 4.46 8.55
CA ASN A 43 4.27 5.33 8.85
C ASN A 43 5.61 4.64 8.60
N MET A 44 5.73 3.35 8.96
CA MET A 44 6.92 2.54 8.67
C MET A 44 7.19 2.41 7.17
N LEU A 45 6.14 2.25 6.36
CA LEU A 45 6.25 2.15 4.90
C LEU A 45 6.68 3.48 4.28
N LYS A 46 6.09 4.61 4.70
CA LYS A 46 6.45 5.94 4.20
C LYS A 46 7.92 6.29 4.47
N HIS A 47 8.45 5.85 5.61
CA HIS A 47 9.83 6.09 6.02
C HIS A 47 10.80 4.99 5.58
N SER A 48 10.40 4.08 4.69
CA SER A 48 11.22 2.96 4.20
C SER A 48 11.82 2.08 5.30
N LYS A 49 11.26 2.13 6.52
CA LYS A 49 11.69 1.35 7.69
C LYS A 49 11.23 -0.12 7.58
N ARG A 50 10.36 -0.43 6.60
CA ARG A 50 9.96 -1.78 6.20
C ARG A 50 9.81 -1.85 4.68
N ARG A 51 10.18 -3.00 4.08
CA ARG A 51 9.77 -3.34 2.70
C ARG A 51 8.26 -3.56 2.67
N THR A 52 7.61 -3.15 1.59
CA THR A 52 6.20 -3.48 1.30
C THR A 52 6.12 -4.99 1.04
N THR A 53 5.93 -5.78 2.09
CA THR A 53 5.80 -7.24 2.03
C THR A 53 4.36 -7.64 1.66
N GLU A 54 4.18 -8.91 1.27
CA GLU A 54 2.93 -9.51 0.77
C GLU A 54 1.68 -9.29 1.64
N ASP A 55 1.84 -8.93 2.91
CA ASP A 55 0.70 -8.59 3.77
C ASP A 55 -0.06 -7.35 3.30
N LEU A 56 0.58 -6.40 2.60
CA LEU A 56 -0.13 -5.27 2.01
C LEU A 56 -1.11 -5.74 0.93
N THR A 57 -0.77 -6.80 0.19
CA THR A 57 -1.54 -7.31 -0.94
C THR A 57 -2.66 -8.28 -0.54
N LYS A 58 -2.66 -8.82 0.68
CA LYS A 58 -3.73 -9.72 1.13
C LYS A 58 -5.11 -9.07 1.19
N ASN A 59 -5.17 -7.74 1.28
CA ASN A 59 -6.41 -6.98 1.42
C ASN A 59 -6.82 -6.19 0.14
N PHE A 60 -6.08 -6.33 -0.97
CA PHE A 60 -6.41 -5.69 -2.27
C PHE A 60 -6.99 -6.65 -3.32
#